data_AF-A0A3B0YRX2-F1
#
_entry.id   AF-A0A3B0YRX2-F1
#
_cell.length_a   1.000
_cell.length_b   1.000
_cell.length_c   1.000
_cell.angle_alpha   90.00
_cell.angle_beta   90.00
_cell.angle_gamma   90.00
#
_symmetry.space_group_name_H-M   'P 1'
#
loop_
_entity.id
_entity.type
_entity.pdbx_description
1 polymer ?
#
loop_
_entity_poly.entity_id
_entity_poly.type
_entity_poly.pdbx_seq_one_letter_code
_entity_poly.pdbx_strand_id
1 'polypeptide(L)'
;MRAVRDFVPLPIPILESRYRSVEMNYFSTAIAGLFVILTAAFAVYLAVAITHNLKVGMHYRQGIVRQLSKLRLARMLGIHGIDQDAYVHTQPVLEIRDQMKHCSECTGTEQCDKLLDEGIGDKSGFCANDEALSKVSKKLGPAS
;
A
#
# COMPACT_ATOMS: atom_id res chain seq x y z
N MET A 1 -11.17 71.55 -57.03
CA MET A 1 -9.89 71.01 -57.54
C MET A 1 -9.29 70.11 -56.47
N ARG A 2 -8.90 68.87 -56.82
CA ARG A 2 -7.85 67.99 -56.25
C ARG A 2 -7.78 67.83 -54.71
N ALA A 3 -7.63 66.67 -54.10
CA ALA A 3 -7.12 65.40 -54.60
C ALA A 3 -7.64 64.26 -53.72
N VAL A 4 -8.14 63.23 -54.39
CA VAL A 4 -8.10 61.85 -53.91
C VAL A 4 -6.65 61.38 -54.02
N ARG A 5 -6.00 61.07 -52.89
CA ARG A 5 -4.67 60.43 -52.72
C ARG A 5 -4.43 60.37 -51.20
N ASP A 6 -4.11 59.27 -50.53
CA ASP A 6 -3.57 57.99 -50.92
C ASP A 6 -4.07 56.94 -49.90
N PHE A 7 -4.81 55.94 -50.36
CA PHE A 7 -5.05 54.73 -49.58
C PHE A 7 -3.80 53.87 -49.78
N VAL A 8 -2.84 53.95 -48.86
CA VAL A 8 -1.67 53.07 -48.85
C VAL A 8 -2.06 51.81 -48.08
N PRO A 9 -2.28 50.65 -48.73
CA PRO A 9 -2.37 49.41 -47.97
C PRO A 9 -0.98 49.08 -47.42
N LEU A 10 -0.85 49.09 -46.09
CA LEU A 10 0.27 48.47 -45.39
C LEU A 10 0.37 47.01 -45.87
N PRO A 11 1.55 46.53 -46.31
CA PRO A 11 1.74 45.11 -46.56
C PRO A 11 1.70 44.43 -45.18
N ILE A 12 0.62 43.69 -44.93
CA ILE A 12 0.58 42.78 -43.79
C ILE A 12 1.49 41.60 -44.15
N PRO A 13 2.54 41.30 -43.39
CA PRO A 13 3.26 40.04 -43.56
C PRO A 13 2.44 38.92 -42.90
N ILE A 14 1.25 38.62 -43.41
CA ILE A 14 0.57 37.35 -43.13
C ILE A 14 1.06 36.35 -44.17
N LEU A 15 2.29 35.84 -44.04
CA LEU A 15 2.61 34.51 -44.58
C LEU A 15 4.00 33.95 -44.21
N GLU A 16 4.68 34.43 -43.17
CA GLU A 16 5.92 33.76 -42.70
C GLU A 16 5.68 32.69 -41.63
N SER A 17 4.43 32.23 -41.50
CA SER A 17 4.08 31.01 -40.75
C SER A 17 4.01 29.78 -41.65
N ARG A 18 4.44 29.89 -42.91
CA ARG A 18 4.57 28.74 -43.78
C ARG A 18 6.03 28.30 -43.74
N TYR A 19 6.27 27.13 -43.13
CA TYR A 19 7.43 26.33 -43.50
C TYR A 19 8.79 26.86 -42.97
N ARG A 20 8.92 27.11 -41.65
CA ARG A 20 10.21 26.83 -41.00
C ARG A 20 10.34 25.31 -41.01
N SER A 21 10.89 24.84 -42.13
CA SER A 21 11.38 23.50 -42.38
C SER A 21 11.71 22.81 -41.07
N VAL A 22 11.01 21.71 -40.80
CA VAL A 22 11.42 20.68 -39.85
C VAL A 22 12.68 20.02 -40.43
N GLU A 23 13.74 20.80 -40.64
CA GLU A 23 15.11 20.29 -40.60
C GLU A 23 15.32 19.97 -39.12
N MET A 24 14.75 18.84 -38.69
CA MET A 24 14.99 18.29 -37.38
C MET A 24 16.49 18.01 -37.35
N ASN A 25 17.25 18.92 -36.76
CA ASN A 25 18.69 18.77 -36.62
C ASN A 25 18.89 17.40 -35.98
N TYR A 26 19.57 16.47 -36.66
CA TYR A 26 19.68 15.06 -36.24
C TYR A 26 20.07 14.92 -34.75
N PHE A 27 20.81 15.92 -34.26
CA PHE A 27 21.12 16.14 -32.86
C PHE A 27 19.89 16.24 -31.94
N SER A 28 18.91 17.08 -32.28
CA SER A 28 17.67 17.26 -31.52
C SER A 28 16.81 15.99 -31.49
N THR A 29 16.69 15.28 -32.61
CA THR A 29 15.98 13.99 -32.64
C THR A 29 16.68 12.93 -31.79
N ALA A 30 18.01 12.89 -31.83
CA ALA A 30 18.79 11.97 -31.02
C ALA A 30 18.62 12.25 -29.52
N ILE A 31 18.62 13.52 -29.12
CA ILE A 31 18.37 13.92 -27.72
C ILE A 31 16.96 13.54 -27.27
N ALA A 32 15.94 13.82 -28.09
CA ALA A 32 14.56 13.46 -27.77
C ALA A 32 14.40 11.94 -27.62
N GLY A 33 14.99 11.16 -28.53
CA GLY A 33 15.03 9.70 -28.45
C GLY A 33 15.70 9.20 -27.17
N LEU A 34 16.87 9.77 -26.82
CA LEU A 34 17.56 9.43 -25.59
C LEU A 34 16.71 9.72 -24.35
N PHE A 35 16.03 10.89 -24.32
CA PHE A 35 15.18 11.26 -23.20
C PHE A 35 13.99 10.29 -23.02
N VAL A 36 13.38 9.86 -24.13
CA VAL A 36 12.31 8.85 -24.11
C VAL A 36 12.83 7.52 -23.56
N ILE A 37 14.00 7.06 -24.01
CA ILE A 37 14.61 5.81 -23.53
C ILE A 37 14.90 5.89 -22.02
N LEU A 38 15.51 6.99 -21.55
CA LEU A 38 15.80 7.19 -20.13
C LEU A 38 14.54 7.23 -19.28
N THR A 39 13.50 7.92 -19.75
CA THR A 39 12.20 8.00 -19.06
C THR A 39 11.53 6.63 -18.98
N ALA A 40 11.55 5.87 -20.08
CA ALA A 40 11.01 4.51 -20.11
C ALA A 40 11.78 3.58 -19.16
N ALA A 41 13.11 3.63 -19.18
CA ALA A 41 13.96 2.84 -18.29
C ALA A 41 13.69 3.17 -16.81
N PHE A 42 13.55 4.46 -16.48
CA PHE A 42 13.21 4.91 -15.13
C PHE A 42 11.83 4.40 -14.69
N ALA A 43 10.81 4.50 -15.55
CA ALA A 43 9.48 3.99 -15.26
C ALA A 43 9.46 2.47 -15.00
N VAL A 44 10.20 1.70 -15.81
CA VAL A 44 10.37 0.25 -15.60
C VAL A 44 11.05 -0.03 -14.26
N TYR A 45 12.13 0.70 -13.95
CA TYR A 45 12.83 0.53 -12.68
C TYR A 45 11.93 0.82 -11.47
N LEU A 46 11.14 1.91 -11.53
CA LEU A 46 10.15 2.21 -10.50
C LEU A 46 9.11 1.10 -10.34
N ALA A 47 8.56 0.59 -11.45
CA ALA A 47 7.59 -0.50 -11.40
C ALA A 47 8.17 -1.77 -10.76
N VAL A 48 9.41 -2.12 -11.11
CA VAL A 48 10.13 -3.25 -10.49
C VAL A 48 10.37 -3.01 -9.00
N ALA A 49 10.80 -1.82 -8.61
CA ALA A 49 11.02 -1.48 -7.21
C ALA A 49 9.73 -1.55 -6.39
N ILE A 50 8.62 -1.00 -6.90
CA ILE A 50 7.32 -1.03 -6.22
C ILE A 50 6.83 -2.47 -6.07
N THR A 51 6.85 -3.27 -7.14
CA THR A 51 6.39 -4.67 -7.11
C THR A 51 7.23 -5.51 -6.15
N HIS A 52 8.55 -5.29 -6.10
CA HIS A 52 9.42 -5.97 -5.15
C HIS A 52 9.07 -5.59 -3.69
N ASN A 53 8.90 -4.29 -3.40
CA ASN A 53 8.52 -3.83 -2.07
C ASN A 53 7.16 -4.39 -1.62
N LEU A 54 6.17 -4.42 -2.51
CA LEU A 54 4.86 -5.01 -2.23
C LEU A 54 4.98 -6.51 -1.95
N LYS A 55 5.76 -7.24 -2.75
CA LYS A 55 5.98 -8.69 -2.56
C LYS A 55 6.65 -9.00 -1.23
N VAL A 56 7.66 -8.21 -0.83
CA VAL A 56 8.30 -8.34 0.48
C VAL A 56 7.30 -8.08 1.60
N GLY A 57 6.49 -7.02 1.51
CA GLY A 57 5.45 -6.71 2.48
C GLY A 57 4.41 -7.83 2.64
N MET A 58 3.96 -8.42 1.53
CA MET A 58 3.03 -9.56 1.54
C MET A 58 3.65 -10.79 2.20
N HIS A 59 4.86 -11.18 1.79
CA HIS A 59 5.54 -12.34 2.37
C HIS A 59 5.81 -12.17 3.86
N TYR A 60 6.13 -10.95 4.28
CA TYR A 60 6.33 -10.63 5.69
C TYR A 60 5.03 -10.84 6.50
N ARG A 61 3.89 -10.32 6.04
CA ARG A 61 2.59 -10.53 6.70
C ARG A 61 2.16 -12.00 6.69
N GLN A 62 2.35 -12.72 5.59
CA GLN A 62 2.12 -14.16 5.53
C GLN A 62 2.98 -14.93 6.54
N GLY A 63 4.22 -14.49 6.77
CA GLY A 63 5.09 -15.03 7.80
C GLY A 63 4.50 -14.86 9.21
N ILE A 64 3.91 -13.70 9.51
CA ILE A 64 3.22 -13.45 10.78
C ILE A 64 2.01 -14.38 10.93
N VAL A 65 1.14 -14.48 9.91
CA VAL A 65 -0.04 -15.37 9.94
C VAL A 65 0.38 -16.81 10.25
N ARG A 66 1.44 -17.33 9.59
CA ARG A 66 1.95 -18.69 9.84
C ARG A 66 2.53 -18.90 11.24
N GLN A 67 3.09 -17.85 11.86
CA GLN A 67 3.60 -17.95 13.23
C GLN A 67 2.45 -17.85 14.23
N LEU A 68 1.51 -16.94 13.98
CA LEU A 68 0.29 -16.75 14.75
C LEU A 68 -0.55 -18.03 14.81
N SER A 69 -0.73 -18.70 13.67
CA SER A 69 -1.52 -19.94 13.57
C SER A 69 -0.97 -21.11 14.40
N LYS A 70 0.28 -21.03 14.86
CA LYS A 70 0.91 -22.03 15.74
C LYS A 70 0.73 -21.72 17.23
N LEU A 71 0.23 -20.54 17.56
CA LEU A 71 0.05 -20.07 18.93
C LEU A 71 -1.41 -20.27 19.37
N ARG A 72 -1.63 -20.33 20.70
CA ARG A 72 -2.97 -20.31 21.30
C ARG A 72 -3.71 -19.01 20.98
N LEU A 73 -2.98 -17.93 20.71
CA LEU A 73 -3.51 -16.65 20.28
C LEU A 73 -4.42 -16.77 19.05
N ALA A 74 -4.11 -17.66 18.09
CA ALA A 74 -4.97 -17.88 16.92
C ALA A 74 -6.36 -18.41 17.30
N ARG A 75 -6.44 -19.32 18.29
CA ARG A 75 -7.73 -19.80 18.82
C ARG A 75 -8.48 -18.70 19.58
N MET A 76 -7.76 -17.90 20.36
CA MET A 76 -8.34 -16.73 21.03
C MET A 76 -8.95 -15.72 20.05
N LEU A 77 -8.26 -15.41 18.95
CA LEU A 77 -8.81 -14.53 17.92
C LEU A 77 -10.16 -15.04 17.40
N GLY A 78 -10.25 -16.35 17.11
CA GLY A 78 -11.50 -16.98 16.68
C GLY A 78 -12.64 -16.83 17.69
N ILE A 79 -12.36 -16.97 18.99
CA ILE A 79 -13.36 -16.79 20.05
C ILE A 79 -13.85 -15.33 20.13
N HIS A 80 -12.97 -14.37 19.87
CA HIS A 80 -13.34 -12.95 19.78
C HIS A 80 -14.02 -12.59 18.44
N GLY A 81 -14.28 -13.57 17.56
CA GLY A 81 -14.84 -13.35 16.23
C GLY A 81 -13.90 -12.59 15.30
N ILE A 82 -12.59 -12.66 15.55
CA ILE A 82 -11.57 -11.97 14.76
C ILE A 82 -10.92 -12.97 13.80
N ASP A 83 -11.03 -12.69 12.49
CA ASP A 83 -10.27 -13.41 11.48
C ASP A 83 -8.76 -13.10 11.55
N GLN A 84 -7.93 -14.12 11.36
CA GLN A 84 -6.47 -13.98 11.50
C GLN A 84 -5.86 -13.08 10.43
N ASP A 85 -6.35 -13.16 9.19
CA ASP A 85 -5.85 -12.32 8.11
C ASP A 85 -6.30 -10.86 8.36
N ALA A 86 -7.57 -10.64 8.71
CA ALA A 86 -8.08 -9.33 9.09
C ALA A 86 -7.31 -8.72 10.27
N TYR A 87 -6.99 -9.53 11.29
CA TYR A 87 -6.17 -9.13 12.41
C TYR A 87 -4.78 -8.66 11.97
N VAL A 88 -4.07 -9.49 11.21
CA VAL A 88 -2.72 -9.16 10.74
C VAL A 88 -2.73 -7.94 9.81
N HIS A 89 -3.78 -7.72 9.02
CA HIS A 89 -3.88 -6.58 8.11
C HIS A 89 -4.25 -5.26 8.80
N THR A 90 -5.03 -5.30 9.88
CA THR A 90 -5.54 -4.10 10.55
C THR A 90 -4.70 -3.62 11.73
N GLN A 91 -3.90 -4.50 12.33
CA GLN A 91 -3.08 -4.16 13.48
C GLN A 91 -1.65 -3.73 13.11
N PRO A 92 -1.04 -2.82 13.89
CA PRO A 92 0.39 -2.53 13.78
C PRO A 92 1.23 -3.79 14.01
N VAL A 93 2.25 -3.97 13.17
CA VAL A 93 3.15 -5.13 13.22
C VAL A 93 3.83 -5.30 14.59
N LEU A 94 4.18 -4.19 15.24
CA LEU A 94 4.80 -4.20 16.56
C LEU A 94 3.83 -4.75 17.63
N GLU A 95 2.58 -4.28 17.63
CA GLU A 95 1.56 -4.77 18.56
C GLU A 95 1.27 -6.26 18.35
N ILE A 96 1.20 -6.72 17.10
CA ILE A 96 1.03 -8.15 16.82
C ILE A 96 2.18 -8.96 17.42
N ARG A 97 3.43 -8.49 17.25
CA ARG A 97 4.61 -9.18 17.79
C ARG A 97 4.63 -9.20 19.31
N ASP A 98 4.27 -8.09 19.96
CA ASP A 98 4.21 -8.02 21.42
C ASP A 98 3.14 -8.99 21.95
N GLN A 99 1.95 -9.03 21.34
CA GLN A 99 0.91 -9.98 21.73
C GLN A 99 1.32 -11.44 21.48
N MET A 100 1.97 -11.74 20.35
CA MET A 100 2.52 -13.07 20.08
C MET A 100 3.57 -13.46 21.11
N LYS A 101 4.45 -12.53 21.49
CA LYS A 101 5.46 -12.73 22.53
C LYS A 101 4.81 -13.04 23.87
N HIS A 102 3.88 -12.20 24.33
CA HIS A 102 3.11 -12.43 25.56
C HIS A 102 2.40 -13.79 25.57
N CYS A 103 1.81 -14.19 24.45
CA CYS A 103 1.19 -15.50 24.32
C CYS A 103 2.23 -16.64 24.38
N SER A 104 3.38 -16.49 23.74
CA SER A 104 4.41 -17.53 23.69
C SER A 104 5.15 -17.72 25.01
N GLU A 105 5.27 -16.66 25.81
CA GLU A 105 5.93 -16.66 27.12
C GLU A 105 4.95 -16.99 28.27
N CYS A 106 3.65 -17.14 27.97
CA CYS A 106 2.63 -17.48 28.95
C CYS A 106 2.85 -18.89 29.53
N THR A 107 2.92 -19.00 30.86
CA THR A 107 3.08 -20.28 31.57
C THR A 107 1.75 -20.97 31.87
N GLY A 108 0.63 -20.24 31.86
CA GLY A 108 -0.73 -20.74 32.14
C GLY A 108 -1.37 -21.54 31.00
N THR A 109 -0.59 -22.31 30.24
CA THR A 109 -1.02 -22.93 28.98
C THR A 109 -2.12 -23.97 29.16
N GLU A 110 -2.03 -24.85 30.18
CA GLU A 110 -3.05 -25.87 30.44
C GLU A 110 -4.41 -25.26 30.78
N GLN A 111 -4.41 -24.23 31.63
CA GLN A 111 -5.63 -23.54 31.98
C GLN A 111 -6.18 -22.77 30.77
N CYS A 112 -5.32 -22.14 29.98
CA CYS A 112 -5.70 -21.49 28.73
C CYS A 112 -6.38 -22.47 27.76
N ASP A 113 -5.80 -23.65 27.53
CA ASP A 113 -6.38 -24.66 26.65
C ASP A 113 -7.76 -25.13 27.15
N LYS A 114 -7.92 -25.40 28.45
CA LYS A 114 -9.22 -25.74 29.04
C LYS A 114 -10.27 -24.65 28.78
N LEU A 115 -9.91 -23.39 28.99
CA LEU A 115 -10.82 -22.27 28.77
C LEU A 115 -11.17 -22.07 27.28
N LEU A 116 -10.22 -22.31 26.39
CA LEU A 116 -10.44 -22.27 24.94
C LEU A 116 -11.41 -23.38 24.49
N ASP A 117 -11.27 -24.58 25.07
CA ASP A 117 -12.10 -25.74 24.70
C ASP A 117 -13.52 -25.65 25.28
N GLU A 118 -13.68 -25.05 26.47
CA GLU A 118 -14.99 -24.80 27.10
C GLU A 118 -15.77 -23.63 26.47
N GLY A 119 -15.11 -22.84 25.61
CA GLY A 119 -15.60 -21.55 25.15
C GLY A 119 -15.39 -20.50 26.24
N ILE A 120 -14.46 -19.57 26.01
CA ILE A 120 -14.14 -18.51 26.96
C ILE A 120 -15.42 -17.69 27.19
N GLY A 121 -16.10 -17.93 28.31
CA GLY A 121 -17.21 -17.11 28.78
C GLY A 121 -16.73 -15.71 29.22
N ASP A 122 -17.34 -15.14 30.26
CA ASP A 122 -16.89 -13.86 30.83
C ASP A 122 -15.65 -14.07 31.74
N LYS A 123 -14.50 -14.38 31.12
CA LYS A 123 -13.20 -14.52 31.82
C LYS A 123 -12.21 -13.45 31.38
N SER A 124 -12.70 -12.23 31.22
CA SER A 124 -11.87 -11.07 30.95
C SER A 124 -10.76 -10.95 32.00
N GLY A 125 -9.50 -10.93 31.56
CA GLY A 125 -8.35 -10.71 32.43
C GLY A 125 -7.58 -11.99 32.80
N PHE A 126 -8.00 -13.16 32.30
CA PHE A 126 -7.16 -14.36 32.37
C PHE A 126 -5.96 -14.25 31.43
N CYS A 127 -6.15 -13.71 30.23
CA CYS A 127 -5.07 -13.55 29.26
C CYS A 127 -4.61 -12.10 29.19
N ALA A 128 -3.29 -11.91 29.17
CA ALA A 128 -2.68 -10.59 29.01
C ALA A 128 -3.10 -9.88 27.71
N ASN A 129 -3.53 -10.63 26.70
CA ASN A 129 -3.98 -10.09 25.42
C ASN A 129 -5.49 -9.75 25.39
N ASP A 130 -6.29 -10.12 26.39
CA ASP A 130 -7.77 -9.99 26.35
C ASP A 130 -8.23 -8.56 26.07
N GLU A 131 -7.64 -7.57 26.76
CA GLU A 131 -8.02 -6.17 26.61
C GLU A 131 -7.73 -5.68 25.18
N ALA A 132 -6.57 -6.05 24.64
CA ALA A 132 -6.18 -5.69 23.29
C ALA A 132 -7.10 -6.35 22.26
N LEU A 133 -7.40 -7.65 22.40
CA LEU A 133 -8.29 -8.38 21.50
C LEU A 133 -9.73 -7.83 21.55
N SER A 134 -10.23 -7.48 22.74
CA SER A 134 -11.55 -6.86 22.90
C SER A 134 -11.64 -5.52 22.14
N LYS A 135 -10.61 -4.68 22.22
CA LYS A 135 -10.53 -3.41 21.46
C LYS A 135 -10.54 -3.67 19.95
N VAL A 136 -9.83 -4.69 19.50
CA VAL A 136 -9.75 -5.06 18.09
C VAL A 136 -11.09 -5.60 17.57
N SER A 137 -11.73 -6.50 18.31
CA SER A 137 -13.07 -7.03 17.99
C SER A 137 -14.10 -5.89 17.84
N LYS A 138 -14.11 -4.93 18.78
CA LYS A 138 -14.97 -3.74 18.70
C LYS A 138 -14.70 -2.87 17.47
N LYS A 139 -13.44 -2.78 17.03
CA LYS A 139 -13.04 -1.99 15.86
C LYS A 139 -13.43 -2.65 14.54
N LEU A 140 -13.31 -3.97 14.44
CA LEU A 140 -13.62 -4.74 13.23
C LEU A 140 -15.13 -4.99 13.08
N GLY A 141 -15.90 -4.92 14.17
CA GLY A 141 -17.29 -5.36 14.18
C GLY A 141 -17.40 -6.88 14.17
N PRO A 142 -18.60 -7.45 14.36
CA PRO A 142 -18.78 -8.89 14.28
C PRO A 142 -18.38 -9.40 12.88
N ALA A 143 -17.56 -10.45 12.81
CA ALA A 143 -17.30 -11.14 11.56
C ALA A 143 -18.63 -11.64 10.97
N SER A 144 -18.99 -11.08 9.81
CA SER A 144 -20.14 -11.50 8.99
C SER A 144 -19.83 -12.77 8.23
#